data_AF-A0A418Q4R9-F1
#
_entry.id   AF-A0A418Q4R9-F1
#
_cell.length_a   1.000
_cell.length_b   1.000
_cell.length_c   1.000
_cell.angle_alpha   90.00
_cell.angle_beta   90.00
_cell.angle_gamma   90.00
#
_symmetry.space_group_name_H-M   'P 1'
#
loop_
_entity.id
_entity.type
_entity.pdbx_description
1 polymer ?
#
loop_
_entity_poly.entity_id
_entity_poly.type
_entity_poly.pdbx_seq_one_letter_code
_entity_poly.pdbx_strand_id
1 'polypeptide(L)'
;MNSNANTKMPTPPKVGRKDGLAPSFKKAPEDVRYGVWAWLSVSALQVLSAVVQYVANVADPRALRQQAKDYLDDKSSFGPALDKNMSVDSLTTALNISMTVLLIAAAAICAYLATRAGRGAVYSRSFLNVGSLYLAFSALLLVFSTPPATMPVGFVLLLGVLAILSGVIAPVGMWFMARPGNREWFGIPSDAEIEKYQVALERRREEQKKEKSDKANKADKTDKKGGR
;
A
#
# COMPACT_ATOMS: atom_id res chain seq x y z
N MET A 1 44.05 -24.71 -9.63
CA MET A 1 42.68 -24.19 -9.82
C MET A 1 41.87 -24.55 -8.58
N ASN A 2 41.38 -23.56 -7.82
CA ASN A 2 40.18 -23.62 -6.96
C ASN A 2 40.07 -22.32 -6.15
N SER A 3 39.74 -21.23 -6.86
CA SER A 3 39.51 -19.88 -6.31
C SER A 3 38.01 -19.54 -6.39
N ASN A 4 37.14 -20.40 -5.85
CA ASN A 4 35.69 -20.15 -5.82
C ASN A 4 35.06 -20.44 -4.44
N ALA A 5 35.87 -20.47 -3.39
CA ALA A 5 35.35 -20.54 -2.03
C ALA A 5 34.95 -19.13 -1.57
N ASN A 6 33.65 -18.83 -1.67
CA ASN A 6 32.93 -17.93 -0.77
C ASN A 6 32.95 -16.41 -1.04
N THR A 7 32.66 -15.98 -2.27
CA THR A 7 32.30 -14.59 -2.62
C THR A 7 30.81 -14.26 -2.42
N LYS A 8 30.01 -15.16 -1.83
CA LYS A 8 28.56 -14.93 -1.71
C LYS A 8 28.25 -13.99 -0.53
N MET A 9 27.39 -13.00 -0.78
CA MET A 9 26.81 -12.17 0.28
C MET A 9 25.98 -13.04 1.23
N PRO A 10 25.90 -12.72 2.54
CA PRO A 10 25.02 -13.43 3.44
C PRO A 10 23.59 -13.32 2.91
N THR A 11 22.87 -14.43 2.87
CA THR A 11 21.50 -14.45 2.37
C THR A 11 20.57 -13.86 3.43
N PRO A 12 19.68 -12.92 3.07
CA PRO A 12 18.73 -12.37 4.02
C PRO A 12 17.81 -13.46 4.57
N PRO A 13 17.40 -13.37 5.85
CA PRO A 13 16.43 -14.30 6.40
C PRO A 13 15.14 -14.21 5.60
N LYS A 14 14.58 -15.38 5.23
CA LYS A 14 13.33 -15.43 4.48
C LYS A 14 12.19 -14.91 5.36
N VAL A 15 11.48 -13.90 4.87
CA VAL A 15 10.26 -13.38 5.51
C VAL A 15 9.06 -14.02 4.84
N GLY A 16 8.17 -14.61 5.65
CA GLY A 16 7.00 -15.32 5.19
C GLY A 16 6.99 -16.77 5.65
N ARG A 17 5.79 -17.35 5.69
CA ARG A 17 5.59 -18.74 6.09
C ARG A 17 6.41 -19.71 5.23
N LYS A 18 7.04 -20.69 5.89
CA LYS A 18 7.84 -21.76 5.25
C LYS A 18 7.04 -22.56 4.21
N ASP A 19 5.75 -22.80 4.50
CA ASP A 19 4.85 -23.61 3.67
C ASP A 19 4.07 -22.78 2.64
N GLY A 20 4.42 -21.50 2.45
CA GLY A 20 3.63 -20.57 1.65
C GLY A 20 2.37 -20.07 2.36
N LEU A 21 1.39 -19.59 1.59
CA LEU A 21 0.15 -19.05 2.17
C LEU A 21 -0.63 -20.14 2.91
N ALA A 22 -1.12 -19.82 4.11
CA ALA A 22 -2.06 -20.67 4.83
C ALA A 22 -3.27 -21.02 3.93
N PRO A 23 -3.85 -22.23 4.05
CA PRO A 23 -5.07 -22.58 3.32
C PRO A 23 -6.23 -21.63 3.66
N SER A 24 -6.30 -21.17 4.91
CA SER A 24 -7.31 -20.23 5.39
C SER A 24 -6.80 -19.40 6.56
N PHE A 25 -7.33 -18.20 6.73
CA PHE A 25 -7.08 -17.36 7.91
C PHE A 25 -7.91 -17.79 9.14
N LYS A 26 -8.83 -18.76 9.02
CA LYS A 26 -9.66 -19.23 10.15
C LYS A 26 -8.85 -19.85 11.29
N LYS A 27 -7.73 -20.49 10.97
CA LYS A 27 -6.78 -21.06 11.94
C LYS A 27 -5.69 -20.07 12.36
N ALA A 28 -5.77 -18.82 11.90
CA ALA A 28 -4.82 -17.79 12.31
C ALA A 28 -5.05 -17.42 13.79
N PRO A 29 -4.02 -16.89 14.47
CA PRO A 29 -4.18 -16.29 15.79
C PRO A 29 -5.35 -15.30 15.83
N GLU A 30 -5.97 -15.19 16.99
CA GLU A 30 -7.14 -14.34 17.20
C GLU A 30 -6.90 -12.88 16.77
N ASP A 31 -5.74 -12.32 17.14
CA ASP A 31 -5.32 -10.98 16.73
C ASP A 31 -5.28 -10.84 15.19
N VAL A 32 -4.76 -11.85 14.48
CA VAL A 32 -4.73 -11.83 13.00
C VAL A 32 -6.15 -11.85 12.44
N ARG A 33 -7.05 -12.64 13.02
CA ARG A 33 -8.45 -12.70 12.59
C ARG A 33 -9.15 -11.36 12.81
N TYR A 34 -8.94 -10.71 13.96
CA TYR A 34 -9.48 -9.37 14.20
C TYR A 34 -8.94 -8.33 13.25
N GLY A 35 -7.65 -8.40 12.92
CA GLY A 35 -7.06 -7.54 11.90
C GLY A 35 -7.68 -7.71 10.51
N VAL A 36 -7.95 -8.96 10.10
CA VAL A 36 -8.67 -9.25 8.85
C VAL A 36 -10.09 -8.70 8.90
N TRP A 37 -10.83 -8.96 9.97
CA TRP A 37 -12.21 -8.47 10.13
C TRP A 37 -12.29 -6.95 10.12
N ALA A 38 -11.36 -6.26 10.79
CA ALA A 38 -11.27 -4.81 10.76
C ALA A 38 -11.12 -4.28 9.32
N TRP A 39 -10.24 -4.89 8.53
CA TRP A 39 -10.07 -4.51 7.12
C TRP A 39 -11.27 -4.87 6.23
N LEU A 40 -11.97 -5.97 6.51
CA LEU A 40 -13.22 -6.28 5.84
C LEU A 40 -14.32 -5.26 6.17
N SER A 41 -14.38 -4.79 7.42
CA SER A 41 -15.27 -3.69 7.82
C SER A 41 -14.92 -2.39 7.10
N VAL A 42 -13.62 -2.05 6.98
CA VAL A 42 -13.18 -0.89 6.18
C VAL A 42 -13.62 -1.03 4.73
N SER A 43 -13.41 -2.18 4.10
CA SER A 43 -13.88 -2.42 2.73
C SER A 43 -15.40 -2.25 2.61
N ALA A 44 -16.19 -2.73 3.57
CA ALA A 44 -17.63 -2.53 3.58
C ALA A 44 -18.01 -1.03 3.70
N LEU A 45 -17.33 -0.28 4.57
CA LEU A 45 -17.52 1.17 4.71
C LEU A 45 -17.13 1.92 3.43
N GLN A 46 -16.10 1.47 2.71
CA GLN A 46 -15.69 2.07 1.44
C GLN A 46 -16.73 1.82 0.33
N VAL A 47 -17.32 0.62 0.28
CA VAL A 47 -18.45 0.35 -0.64
C VAL A 47 -19.64 1.24 -0.31
N LEU A 48 -19.98 1.37 0.98
CA LEU A 48 -21.06 2.27 1.41
C LEU A 48 -20.75 3.72 1.03
N SER A 49 -19.52 4.18 1.24
CA SER A 49 -19.06 5.51 0.84
C SER A 49 -19.20 5.75 -0.66
N ALA A 50 -18.84 4.76 -1.49
CA ALA A 50 -18.99 4.85 -2.94
C ALA A 50 -20.45 4.99 -3.36
N VAL A 51 -21.37 4.23 -2.73
CA VAL A 51 -22.80 4.33 -3.01
C VAL A 51 -23.35 5.69 -2.57
N VAL A 52 -22.99 6.16 -1.37
CA VAL A 52 -23.40 7.47 -0.87
C VAL A 52 -22.90 8.58 -1.80
N GLN A 53 -21.64 8.52 -2.22
CA GLN A 53 -21.05 9.47 -3.16
C GLN A 53 -21.75 9.46 -4.51
N TYR A 54 -22.07 8.27 -5.05
CA TYR A 54 -22.81 8.13 -6.30
C TYR A 54 -24.18 8.82 -6.22
N VAL A 55 -24.94 8.56 -5.15
CA VAL A 55 -26.27 9.15 -4.94
C VAL A 55 -26.17 10.66 -4.73
N ALA A 56 -25.18 11.14 -3.98
CA ALA A 56 -24.94 12.57 -3.78
C ALA A 56 -24.68 13.28 -5.11
N ASN A 57 -23.91 12.65 -5.99
CA ASN A 57 -23.60 13.12 -7.34
C ASN A 57 -24.81 13.10 -8.29
N VAL A 58 -25.75 12.17 -8.10
CA VAL A 58 -27.03 12.17 -8.85
C VAL A 58 -27.95 13.28 -8.33
N ALA A 59 -27.98 13.51 -7.02
CA ALA A 59 -28.81 14.53 -6.40
C ALA A 59 -28.34 15.96 -6.74
N ASP A 60 -27.02 16.20 -6.79
CA ASP A 60 -26.44 17.47 -7.25
C ASP A 60 -25.24 17.23 -8.18
N PRO A 61 -25.46 17.15 -9.50
CA PRO A 61 -24.41 16.85 -10.48
C PRO A 61 -23.56 18.08 -10.86
N ARG A 62 -23.76 19.25 -10.24
CA ARG A 62 -23.11 20.50 -10.68
C ARG A 62 -21.58 20.40 -10.69
N ALA A 63 -21.00 19.82 -9.65
CA ALA A 63 -19.55 19.62 -9.54
C ALA A 63 -19.02 18.72 -10.67
N LEU A 64 -19.69 17.59 -10.91
CA LEU A 64 -19.32 16.64 -11.96
C LEU A 64 -19.53 17.22 -13.36
N ARG A 65 -20.60 17.98 -13.58
CA ARG A 65 -20.83 18.68 -14.85
C ARG A 65 -19.74 19.70 -15.13
N GLN A 66 -19.28 20.41 -14.11
CA GLN A 66 -18.16 21.34 -14.28
C GLN A 66 -16.88 20.59 -14.65
N GLN A 67 -16.56 19.49 -13.97
CA GLN A 67 -15.43 18.63 -14.31
C GLN A 67 -15.53 18.08 -15.74
N ALA A 68 -16.72 17.62 -16.16
CA ALA A 68 -16.96 17.14 -17.51
C ALA A 68 -16.75 18.22 -18.57
N LYS A 69 -17.18 19.46 -18.32
CA LYS A 69 -16.89 20.61 -19.19
C LYS A 69 -15.40 20.88 -19.28
N ASP A 70 -14.70 20.90 -18.16
CA ASP A 70 -13.25 21.14 -18.12
C ASP A 70 -12.47 20.05 -18.88
N TYR A 71 -12.99 18.81 -18.93
CA TYR A 71 -12.43 17.73 -19.74
C TYR A 71 -12.68 17.88 -21.25
N LEU A 72 -13.88 18.33 -21.65
CA LEU A 72 -14.22 18.54 -23.06
C LEU A 72 -13.59 19.82 -23.64
N ASP A 73 -13.34 20.83 -22.81
CA ASP A 73 -12.70 22.09 -23.21
C ASP A 73 -11.17 21.97 -23.37
N ASP A 74 -10.61 20.76 -23.43
CA ASP A 74 -9.16 20.46 -23.52
C ASP A 74 -8.30 21.12 -22.42
N LYS A 75 -8.91 21.60 -21.34
CA LYS A 75 -8.20 22.13 -20.15
C LYS A 75 -7.55 21.03 -19.31
N SER A 76 -7.68 19.77 -19.72
CA SER A 76 -7.16 18.59 -19.04
C SER A 76 -6.35 17.71 -19.97
N SER A 77 -5.42 16.94 -19.40
CA SER A 77 -4.57 16.01 -20.14
C SER A 77 -5.33 14.85 -20.83
N PHE A 78 -6.63 14.68 -20.55
CA PHE A 78 -7.48 13.62 -21.10
C PHE A 78 -8.38 14.07 -22.25
N GLY A 79 -8.52 15.38 -22.47
CA GLY A 79 -9.39 15.95 -23.51
C GLY A 79 -9.14 15.39 -24.93
N PRO A 80 -7.88 15.19 -25.37
CA PRO A 80 -7.59 14.61 -26.69
C PRO A 80 -8.02 13.14 -26.88
N ALA A 81 -8.26 12.41 -25.79
CA ALA A 81 -8.66 11.00 -25.81
C ALA A 81 -10.19 10.81 -25.72
N LEU A 82 -10.94 11.90 -25.53
CA LEU A 82 -12.40 11.87 -25.44
C LEU A 82 -13.03 12.07 -26.81
N ASP A 83 -14.14 11.37 -27.05
CA ASP A 83 -14.94 11.60 -28.26
C ASP A 83 -15.51 13.02 -28.23
N LYS A 84 -15.14 13.82 -29.24
CA LYS A 84 -15.58 15.21 -29.38
C LYS A 84 -17.09 15.35 -29.57
N ASN A 85 -17.80 14.26 -29.90
CA ASN A 85 -19.25 14.23 -30.02
C ASN A 85 -19.96 13.90 -28.70
N MET A 86 -19.23 13.63 -27.62
CA MET A 86 -19.81 13.28 -26.34
C MET A 86 -20.44 14.50 -25.67
N SER A 87 -21.71 14.39 -25.30
CA SER A 87 -22.37 15.45 -24.54
C SER A 87 -21.80 15.57 -23.12
N VAL A 88 -21.82 16.77 -22.55
CA VAL A 88 -21.43 17.03 -21.15
C VAL A 88 -22.20 16.11 -20.19
N ASP A 89 -23.48 15.87 -20.46
CA ASP A 89 -24.35 15.05 -19.62
C ASP A 89 -23.99 13.56 -19.67
N SER A 90 -23.67 13.05 -20.86
CA SER A 90 -23.16 11.70 -21.06
C SER A 90 -21.84 11.50 -20.33
N LEU A 91 -20.91 12.46 -20.47
CA LEU A 91 -19.60 12.40 -19.81
C LEU A 91 -19.74 12.50 -18.28
N THR A 92 -20.59 13.39 -17.78
CA THR A 92 -20.89 13.53 -16.33
C THR A 92 -21.36 12.21 -15.74
N THR A 93 -22.29 11.54 -16.43
CA THR A 93 -22.81 10.24 -16.00
C THR A 93 -21.73 9.17 -16.03
N ALA A 94 -20.95 9.12 -17.12
CA ALA A 94 -19.84 8.19 -17.26
C ALA A 94 -18.78 8.38 -16.17
N LEU A 95 -18.44 9.62 -15.81
CA LEU A 95 -17.51 9.94 -14.72
C LEU A 95 -18.03 9.44 -13.38
N ASN A 96 -19.30 9.70 -13.05
CA ASN A 96 -19.88 9.26 -11.79
C ASN A 96 -19.89 7.71 -11.67
N ILE A 97 -20.30 7.02 -12.74
CA ILE A 97 -20.29 5.55 -12.80
C ILE A 97 -18.87 5.02 -12.67
N SER A 98 -17.93 5.56 -13.46
CA SER A 98 -16.54 5.09 -13.50
C SER A 98 -15.86 5.27 -12.14
N MET A 99 -16.03 6.44 -11.50
CA MET A 99 -15.52 6.70 -10.15
C MET A 99 -16.09 5.70 -9.15
N THR A 100 -17.40 5.44 -9.21
CA THR A 100 -18.07 4.49 -8.31
C THR A 100 -17.54 3.07 -8.48
N VAL A 101 -17.40 2.61 -9.73
CA VAL A 101 -16.85 1.30 -10.06
C VAL A 101 -15.41 1.18 -9.57
N LEU A 102 -14.57 2.20 -9.77
CA LEU A 102 -13.19 2.22 -9.30
C LEU A 102 -13.12 2.13 -7.76
N LEU A 103 -13.96 2.87 -7.04
CA LEU A 103 -14.00 2.82 -5.58
C LEU A 103 -14.44 1.44 -5.06
N ILE A 104 -15.48 0.84 -5.66
CA ILE A 104 -15.94 -0.51 -5.30
C ILE A 104 -14.85 -1.55 -5.62
N ALA A 105 -14.20 -1.45 -6.78
CA ALA A 105 -13.10 -2.34 -7.16
C ALA A 105 -11.92 -2.22 -6.19
N ALA A 106 -11.54 -1.00 -5.80
CA ALA A 106 -10.50 -0.77 -4.79
C ALA A 106 -10.89 -1.41 -3.44
N ALA A 107 -12.14 -1.24 -2.99
CA ALA A 107 -12.63 -1.86 -1.76
C ALA A 107 -12.59 -3.40 -1.82
N ALA A 108 -12.96 -3.99 -2.95
CA ALA A 108 -12.91 -5.43 -3.19
C ALA A 108 -11.47 -5.95 -3.22
N ILE A 109 -10.54 -5.23 -3.86
CA ILE A 109 -9.11 -5.54 -3.85
C ILE A 109 -8.57 -5.51 -2.41
N CYS A 110 -8.90 -4.48 -1.63
CA CYS A 110 -8.50 -4.39 -0.22
C CYS A 110 -9.07 -5.56 0.60
N ALA A 111 -10.33 -5.96 0.38
CA ALA A 111 -10.93 -7.11 1.06
C ALA A 111 -10.19 -8.41 0.69
N TYR A 112 -9.90 -8.61 -0.60
CA TYR A 112 -9.10 -9.74 -1.07
C TYR A 112 -7.69 -9.74 -0.43
N LEU A 113 -7.00 -8.60 -0.44
CA LEU A 113 -5.68 -8.45 0.17
C LEU A 113 -5.74 -8.68 1.68
N ALA A 114 -6.80 -8.29 2.39
CA ALA A 114 -6.98 -8.55 3.81
C ALA A 114 -7.06 -10.06 4.10
N THR A 115 -7.87 -10.79 3.34
CA THR A 115 -7.93 -12.27 3.50
C THR A 115 -6.58 -12.92 3.19
N ARG A 116 -5.86 -12.41 2.20
CA ARG A 116 -4.53 -12.89 1.81
C ARG A 116 -3.46 -12.54 2.84
N ALA A 117 -3.54 -11.36 3.45
CA ALA A 117 -2.69 -10.91 4.54
C ALA A 117 -2.87 -11.80 5.78
N GLY A 118 -4.11 -12.15 6.14
CA GLY A 118 -4.41 -13.08 7.22
C GLY A 118 -3.86 -14.50 7.00
N ARG A 119 -3.70 -14.91 5.74
CA ARG A 119 -3.06 -16.17 5.33
C ARG A 119 -1.52 -16.11 5.33
N GLY A 120 -0.94 -14.95 5.62
CA GLY A 120 0.49 -14.75 5.76
C GLY A 120 1.22 -14.17 4.54
N ALA A 121 0.50 -13.53 3.61
CA ALA A 121 1.14 -12.84 2.49
C ALA A 121 1.81 -11.52 2.92
N VAL A 122 3.12 -11.44 2.71
CA VAL A 122 3.95 -10.28 3.07
C VAL A 122 3.54 -9.02 2.30
N TYR A 123 3.43 -9.11 0.96
CA TYR A 123 3.07 -7.96 0.13
C TYR A 123 1.68 -7.40 0.43
N SER A 124 0.71 -8.27 0.72
CA SER A 124 -0.63 -7.84 1.12
C SER A 124 -0.61 -7.07 2.43
N ARG A 125 0.17 -7.51 3.43
CA ARG A 125 0.32 -6.78 4.69
C ARG A 125 0.99 -5.43 4.49
N SER A 126 2.06 -5.35 3.69
CA SER A 126 2.72 -4.07 3.40
C SER A 126 1.77 -3.10 2.70
N PHE A 127 1.01 -3.57 1.71
CA PHE A 127 0.02 -2.74 1.02
C PHE A 127 -1.05 -2.21 1.97
N LEU A 128 -1.63 -3.07 2.82
CA LEU A 128 -2.63 -2.66 3.80
C LEU A 128 -2.04 -1.75 4.89
N ASN A 129 -0.75 -1.87 5.20
CA ASN A 129 -0.09 -0.95 6.11
C ASN A 129 -0.03 0.47 5.52
N VAL A 130 0.41 0.58 4.27
CA VAL A 130 0.40 1.86 3.53
C VAL A 130 -1.02 2.39 3.37
N GLY A 131 -1.98 1.51 3.04
CA GLY A 131 -3.39 1.86 2.93
C GLY A 131 -3.98 2.38 4.25
N SER A 132 -3.59 1.81 5.39
CA SER A 132 -4.02 2.30 6.70
C SER A 132 -3.50 3.69 6.99
N LEU A 133 -2.23 3.93 6.67
CA LEU A 133 -1.61 5.23 6.84
C LEU A 133 -2.29 6.28 5.96
N TYR A 134 -2.55 5.94 4.69
CA TYR A 134 -3.31 6.77 3.76
C TYR A 134 -4.69 7.11 4.33
N LEU A 135 -5.48 6.11 4.74
CA LEU A 135 -6.84 6.35 5.26
C LEU A 135 -6.83 7.17 6.55
N ALA A 136 -5.88 6.94 7.45
CA ALA A 136 -5.73 7.72 8.68
C ALA A 136 -5.42 9.19 8.38
N PHE A 137 -4.46 9.46 7.48
CA PHE A 137 -4.15 10.81 7.07
C PHE A 137 -5.31 11.46 6.30
N SER A 138 -5.97 10.74 5.41
CA SER A 138 -7.14 11.25 4.69
C SER A 138 -8.25 11.65 5.65
N ALA A 139 -8.54 10.83 6.67
CA ALA A 139 -9.51 11.16 7.70
C ALA A 139 -9.10 12.39 8.52
N LEU A 140 -7.82 12.50 8.89
CA LEU A 140 -7.29 13.67 9.61
C LEU A 140 -7.39 14.94 8.77
N LEU A 141 -6.97 14.89 7.50
CA LEU A 141 -7.02 16.03 6.59
C LEU A 141 -8.46 16.47 6.31
N LEU A 142 -9.41 15.53 6.29
CA LEU A 142 -10.82 15.83 6.10
C LEU A 142 -11.38 16.75 7.20
N VAL A 143 -10.87 16.65 8.44
CA VAL A 143 -11.27 17.54 9.55
C VAL A 143 -10.93 19.01 9.26
N PHE A 144 -9.87 19.25 8.49
CA PHE A 144 -9.42 20.59 8.09
C PHE A 144 -9.94 21.00 6.71
N SER A 145 -10.76 20.18 6.07
CA SER A 145 -11.26 20.45 4.73
C SER A 145 -12.50 21.34 4.76
N THR A 146 -12.59 22.26 3.81
CA THR A 146 -13.82 23.03 3.58
C THR A 146 -14.84 22.15 2.86
N PRO A 147 -16.10 22.11 3.33
CA PRO A 147 -17.13 21.35 2.65
C PRO A 147 -17.32 21.82 1.21
N PRO A 148 -17.64 20.92 0.27
CA PRO A 148 -17.88 21.29 -1.11
C PRO A 148 -19.08 22.25 -1.22
N ALA A 149 -18.94 23.29 -2.04
CA ALA A 149 -20.00 24.29 -2.26
C ALA A 149 -21.25 23.68 -2.93
N THR A 150 -21.09 22.58 -3.64
CA THR A 150 -22.15 21.88 -4.39
C THR A 150 -22.23 20.44 -3.90
N MET A 151 -22.87 20.26 -2.74
CA MET A 151 -23.37 18.98 -2.24
C MET A 151 -24.30 19.24 -1.03
N PRO A 152 -25.44 18.54 -0.90
CA PRO A 152 -26.27 18.65 0.29
C PRO A 152 -25.49 18.27 1.56
N VAL A 153 -25.65 19.06 2.63
CA VAL A 153 -24.90 18.92 3.90
C VAL A 153 -25.01 17.51 4.50
N GLY A 154 -26.17 16.86 4.39
CA GLY A 154 -26.38 15.50 4.88
C GLY A 154 -25.43 14.47 4.25
N PHE A 155 -25.17 14.57 2.94
CA PHE A 155 -24.22 13.67 2.26
C PHE A 155 -22.78 13.96 2.67
N VAL A 156 -22.42 15.24 2.82
CA VAL A 156 -21.09 15.66 3.30
C VAL A 156 -20.80 15.08 4.68
N LEU A 157 -21.75 15.19 5.62
CA LEU A 157 -21.61 14.65 6.97
C LEU A 157 -21.50 13.12 6.95
N LEU A 158 -22.35 12.44 6.17
CA LEU A 158 -22.34 10.99 6.09
C LEU A 158 -21.01 10.46 5.52
N LEU A 159 -20.52 11.05 4.43
CA LEU A 159 -19.21 10.71 3.85
C LEU A 159 -18.08 10.98 4.85
N GLY A 160 -18.16 12.08 5.60
CA GLY A 160 -17.21 12.41 6.66
C GLY A 160 -17.14 11.37 7.77
N VAL A 161 -18.29 10.94 8.29
CA VAL A 161 -18.36 9.89 9.31
C VAL A 161 -17.77 8.58 8.79
N LEU A 162 -18.12 8.17 7.57
CA LEU A 162 -17.60 6.94 6.96
C LEU A 162 -16.08 6.98 6.77
N ALA A 163 -15.54 8.14 6.36
CA ALA A 163 -14.11 8.35 6.21
C ALA A 163 -13.38 8.27 7.56
N ILE A 164 -13.90 8.90 8.60
CA ILE A 164 -13.31 8.86 9.95
C ILE A 164 -13.34 7.44 10.52
N LEU A 165 -14.48 6.74 10.43
CA LEU A 165 -14.58 5.34 10.86
C LEU A 165 -13.56 4.46 10.13
N SER A 166 -13.45 4.61 8.80
CA SER A 166 -12.46 3.87 8.01
C SER A 166 -11.02 4.21 8.41
N GLY A 167 -10.72 5.50 8.66
CA GLY A 167 -9.41 5.98 9.05
C GLY A 167 -8.96 5.53 10.43
N VAL A 168 -9.89 5.18 11.34
CA VAL A 168 -9.58 4.62 12.65
C VAL A 168 -9.48 3.09 12.59
N ILE A 169 -10.44 2.43 11.93
CA ILE A 169 -10.51 0.96 11.89
C ILE A 169 -9.32 0.37 11.12
N ALA A 170 -8.86 0.99 10.04
CA ALA A 170 -7.76 0.46 9.24
C ALA A 170 -6.42 0.37 10.02
N PRO A 171 -5.93 1.43 10.69
CA PRO A 171 -4.76 1.35 11.56
C PRO A 171 -4.93 0.37 12.71
N VAL A 172 -6.10 0.32 13.35
CA VAL A 172 -6.37 -0.66 14.43
C VAL A 172 -6.26 -2.08 13.91
N GLY A 173 -6.80 -2.37 12.72
CA GLY A 173 -6.68 -3.66 12.06
C GLY A 173 -5.23 -4.06 11.78
N MET A 174 -4.40 -3.10 11.34
CA MET A 174 -2.97 -3.33 11.15
C MET A 174 -2.21 -3.50 12.45
N TRP A 175 -2.57 -2.75 13.49
CA TRP A 175 -1.99 -2.90 14.82
C TRP A 175 -2.18 -4.31 15.38
N PHE A 176 -3.39 -4.88 15.26
CA PHE A 176 -3.63 -6.27 15.60
C PHE A 176 -2.74 -7.23 14.80
N MET A 177 -2.60 -7.03 13.48
CA MET A 177 -1.72 -7.86 12.64
C MET A 177 -0.22 -7.64 12.89
N ALA A 178 0.18 -6.56 13.56
CA ALA A 178 1.57 -6.22 13.84
C ALA A 178 2.05 -6.75 15.20
N ARG A 179 1.16 -7.28 16.05
CA ARG A 179 1.52 -7.76 17.38
C ARG A 179 2.64 -8.81 17.36
N PRO A 180 3.58 -8.77 18.32
CA PRO A 180 4.73 -9.66 18.35
C PRO A 180 4.34 -11.14 18.48
N GLY A 181 3.21 -11.44 19.12
CA GLY A 181 2.66 -12.81 19.21
C GLY A 181 2.30 -13.44 17.85
N ASN A 182 2.15 -12.63 16.80
CA ASN A 182 1.81 -13.12 15.46
C ASN A 182 3.05 -13.43 14.59
N ARG A 183 4.27 -13.19 15.10
CA ARG A 183 5.52 -13.33 14.31
C ARG A 183 5.70 -14.73 13.75
N GLU A 184 5.44 -15.75 14.57
CA GLU A 184 5.54 -17.15 14.15
C GLU A 184 4.54 -17.47 13.03
N TRP A 185 3.28 -17.04 13.18
CA TRP A 185 2.25 -17.24 12.16
C TRP A 185 2.64 -16.66 10.81
N PHE A 186 3.31 -15.50 10.82
CA PHE A 186 3.74 -14.81 9.62
C PHE A 186 5.11 -15.27 9.09
N GLY A 187 5.81 -16.16 9.80
CA GLY A 187 7.19 -16.52 9.47
C GLY A 187 8.11 -15.31 9.48
N ILE A 188 7.92 -14.39 10.43
CA ILE A 188 8.82 -13.26 10.64
C ILE A 188 10.03 -13.81 11.43
N PRO A 189 11.27 -13.64 10.93
CA PRO A 189 12.46 -14.12 11.61
C PRO A 189 12.57 -13.54 13.02
N SER A 190 13.12 -14.33 13.93
CA SER A 190 13.40 -13.91 15.31
C SER A 190 14.47 -12.81 15.34
N ASP A 191 14.49 -12.04 16.43
CA ASP A 191 15.46 -10.93 16.55
C ASP A 191 16.90 -11.46 16.58
N ALA A 192 17.14 -12.65 17.14
CA ALA A 192 18.44 -13.32 17.12
C ALA A 192 18.88 -13.76 15.70
N GLU A 193 17.95 -14.17 14.83
CA GLU A 193 18.27 -14.50 13.43
C GLU A 193 18.61 -13.24 12.62
N ILE A 194 17.91 -12.14 12.90
CA ILE A 194 18.19 -10.83 12.29
C ILE A 194 19.56 -10.32 12.74
N GLU A 195 19.87 -10.41 14.03
CA GLU A 195 21.17 -10.00 14.60
C GLU A 195 22.32 -10.79 14.00
N LYS A 196 22.21 -12.13 13.90
CA LYS A 196 23.22 -12.96 13.23
C LYS A 196 23.44 -12.55 11.77
N TYR A 197 22.38 -12.21 11.05
CA TYR A 197 22.48 -11.71 9.69
C TYR A 197 23.16 -10.34 9.62
N GLN A 198 22.85 -9.42 10.54
CA GLN A 198 23.48 -8.09 10.62
C GLN A 198 24.98 -8.19 10.88
N VAL A 199 25.39 -8.99 11.88
CA VAL A 199 26.80 -9.24 12.19
C VAL A 199 27.53 -9.87 11.01
N ALA A 200 26.90 -10.83 10.32
CA ALA A 200 27.46 -11.44 9.12
C ALA A 200 27.61 -10.42 7.96
N LEU A 201 26.66 -9.49 7.80
CA LEU A 201 26.70 -8.45 6.79
C LEU A 201 27.81 -7.43 7.07
N GLU A 202 27.96 -7.00 8.33
CA GLU A 202 29.00 -6.06 8.76
C GLU A 202 30.39 -6.64 8.55
N ARG A 203 30.62 -7.88 9.01
CA ARG A 203 31.89 -8.59 8.79
C ARG A 203 32.26 -8.66 7.30
N ARG A 204 31.28 -8.88 6.42
CA ARG A 204 31.52 -8.91 4.97
C ARG A 204 31.80 -7.54 4.38
N ARG A 205 31.16 -6.49 4.88
CA ARG A 205 31.47 -5.10 4.49
C ARG A 205 32.89 -4.72 4.88
N GLU A 206 33.36 -5.15 6.06
CA GLU A 206 34.73 -4.94 6.52
C GLU A 206 35.76 -5.71 5.68
N GLU A 207 35.49 -7.00 5.40
CA GLU A 207 36.32 -7.82 4.52
C GLU A 207 36.43 -7.19 3.11
N GLN A 208 35.31 -6.72 2.54
CA GLN A 208 35.33 -6.03 1.24
C GLN A 208 36.10 -4.71 1.26
N LYS A 209 36.02 -3.93 2.36
CA LYS A 209 36.82 -2.70 2.51
C LYS A 209 38.31 -3.01 2.54
N LYS A 210 38.72 -4.04 3.29
CA LYS A 210 40.13 -4.49 3.36
C LYS A 210 40.62 -5.03 2.02
N GLU A 211 39.83 -5.84 1.33
CA GLU A 211 40.19 -6.32 -0.01
C GLU A 211 40.33 -5.18 -1.03
N LYS A 212 39.46 -4.17 -0.96
CA LYS A 212 39.56 -2.98 -1.82
C LYS A 212 40.81 -2.15 -1.50
N SER A 213 41.12 -1.92 -0.23
CA SER A 213 42.34 -1.19 0.16
C SER A 213 43.60 -1.94 -0.25
N ASP A 214 43.62 -3.28 -0.12
CA ASP A 214 44.78 -4.09 -0.49
C ASP A 214 44.98 -4.15 -2.01
N LYS A 215 43.91 -4.19 -2.78
CA LYS A 215 43.95 -4.08 -4.25
C LYS A 215 44.43 -2.69 -4.69
N ALA A 216 43.96 -1.61 -4.07
CA ALA A 216 44.42 -0.25 -4.36
C ALA A 216 45.92 -0.07 -4.05
N ASN A 217 46.37 -0.58 -2.91
CA ASN A 217 47.78 -0.54 -2.52
C ASN A 217 48.68 -1.38 -3.44
N LYS A 218 48.19 -2.51 -3.96
CA LYS A 218 48.91 -3.32 -4.96
C LYS A 218 48.96 -2.62 -6.32
N ALA A 219 47.88 -1.97 -6.76
CA ALA A 219 47.86 -1.22 -8.01
C ALA A 219 48.88 -0.06 -8.00
N ASP A 220 48.92 0.75 -6.93
CA ASP A 220 49.89 1.87 -6.78
C ASP A 220 51.35 1.40 -6.78
N LYS A 221 51.64 0.22 -6.19
CA LYS A 221 52.98 -0.38 -6.20
C LYS A 221 53.39 -0.97 -7.55
N THR A 222 52.42 -1.37 -8.38
CA THR A 222 52.69 -1.96 -9.69
C THR A 222 52.97 -0.87 -10.72
N ASP A 223 52.27 0.27 -10.62
CA ASP A 223 52.48 1.46 -11.48
C ASP A 223 53.88 2.08 -11.26
N LYS A 224 54.34 2.19 -10.00
CA LYS A 224 55.69 2.67 -9.66
C LYS A 224 56.83 1.75 -10.13
N LYS A 225 56.57 0.48 -10.46
CA LYS A 225 57.59 -0.47 -10.93
C LYS A 225 57.67 -0.57 -12.46
N GLY A 226 56.65 -0.13 -13.20
CA GLY A 226 56.61 -0.18 -14.67
C GLY A 226 57.13 1.08 -15.38
N GLY A 227 57.39 2.16 -14.65
CA GLY A 227 57.87 3.45 -15.19
C GLY A 227 59.38 3.68 -15.13
N ARG A 228 60.20 2.63 -15.19
CA ARG A 228 61.67 2.73 -15.21
C ARG A 228 62.27 2.05 -16.42
#